data_AF-A0A2Z6MVG7-F1
#
_entry.id   AF-A0A2Z6MVG7-F1
#
_cell.length_a   1.000
_cell.length_b   1.000
_cell.length_c   1.000
_cell.angle_alpha   90.00
_cell.angle_beta   90.00
_cell.angle_gamma   90.00
#
_symmetry.space_group_name_H-M   'P 1'
#
loop_
_entity.id
_entity.type
_entity.pdbx_description
1 polymer ?
#
loop_
_entity_poly.entity_id
_entity_poly.type
_entity_poly.pdbx_seq_one_letter_code
_entity_poly.pdbx_strand_id
1 'polypeptide(L)'
;MIHANQTNCALFVGTWIPDDTDPFYQSSNCPIIDPQFNCKMFGRPDSDYLKYRWRPLNCELPRFNGVQFLIGMRGKSIMFVGDSLGRNQWESLICMIYAAVPQSQTQLDYGVSISFYRAPFLVEVDVVQGKRVLKLEKVDGNGDVWRNADVLSFNSGHWWTHQGSLQG
;
A
#
# COMPACT_ATOMS: atom_id res chain seq x y z
N MET A 1 5.44 -18.10 -23.90
CA MET A 1 3.96 -17.93 -23.94
C MET A 1 3.38 -18.59 -22.72
N ILE A 2 2.88 -17.83 -21.75
CA ILE A 2 2.17 -18.40 -20.60
C ILE A 2 0.74 -18.65 -21.09
N HIS A 3 0.39 -19.91 -21.33
CA HIS A 3 -1.00 -20.29 -21.58
C HIS A 3 -1.77 -20.19 -20.27
N ALA A 4 -2.41 -19.04 -20.05
CA ALA A 4 -3.39 -18.88 -18.99
C ALA A 4 -4.65 -19.67 -19.39
N ASN A 5 -5.04 -20.63 -18.55
CA ASN A 5 -6.31 -21.33 -18.67
C ASN A 5 -7.45 -20.29 -18.68
N GLN A 6 -8.27 -20.24 -19.73
CA GLN A 6 -9.24 -19.16 -20.02
C GLN A 6 -10.41 -19.03 -19.01
N THR A 7 -10.38 -19.75 -17.88
CA THR A 7 -11.44 -19.77 -16.86
C THR A 7 -11.10 -19.07 -15.55
N ASN A 8 -9.83 -18.74 -15.30
CA ASN A 8 -9.42 -18.07 -14.06
C ASN A 8 -9.11 -16.58 -14.28
N CYS A 9 -9.58 -15.74 -13.36
CA CYS A 9 -9.31 -14.30 -13.30
C CYS A 9 -7.80 -14.03 -13.16
N ALA A 10 -7.18 -13.46 -14.20
CA ALA A 10 -5.74 -13.19 -14.22
C ALA A 10 -5.46 -11.79 -13.67
N LEU A 11 -5.52 -11.63 -12.35
CA LEU A 11 -5.48 -10.33 -11.64
C LEU A 11 -4.36 -9.37 -12.08
N PHE A 12 -3.17 -9.89 -12.41
CA PHE A 12 -1.99 -9.08 -12.72
C PHE A 12 -1.68 -8.97 -14.22
N VAL A 13 -2.52 -9.55 -15.08
CA VAL A 13 -2.40 -9.48 -16.54
C VAL A 13 -3.65 -8.80 -17.05
N GLY A 14 -3.52 -7.69 -17.78
CA GLY A 14 -4.68 -6.88 -18.13
C GLY A 14 -4.30 -5.57 -18.80
N THR A 15 -5.21 -4.62 -18.79
CA THR A 15 -4.99 -3.28 -19.36
C THR A 15 -5.54 -2.19 -18.46
N TRP A 16 -4.86 -1.05 -18.46
CA TRP A 16 -5.41 0.19 -17.95
C TRP A 16 -6.47 0.70 -18.92
N ILE A 17 -7.64 1.03 -18.39
CA ILE A 17 -8.74 1.59 -19.16
C ILE A 17 -9.21 2.90 -18.52
N PRO A 18 -9.69 3.87 -19.31
CA PRO A 18 -10.31 5.08 -18.79
C PRO A 18 -11.48 4.74 -17.85
N ASP A 19 -11.58 5.49 -16.76
CA ASP A 19 -12.67 5.43 -15.80
C ASP A 19 -13.07 6.88 -15.44
N ASP A 20 -14.23 7.31 -15.94
CA ASP A 20 -14.74 8.67 -15.73
C ASP A 20 -15.40 8.86 -14.36
N THR A 21 -15.41 7.83 -13.50
CA THR A 21 -15.85 7.98 -12.11
C THR A 21 -14.83 8.75 -11.27
N ASP A 22 -15.30 9.36 -10.19
CA ASP A 22 -14.42 10.11 -9.27
C ASP A 22 -13.35 9.20 -8.64
N PRO A 23 -12.13 9.70 -8.39
CA PRO A 23 -11.13 8.93 -7.67
C PRO A 23 -11.64 8.56 -6.26
N PHE A 24 -11.13 7.46 -5.70
CA PHE A 24 -11.57 6.97 -4.39
C PHE A 24 -11.39 7.98 -3.24
N TYR A 25 -10.47 8.92 -3.40
CA TYR A 25 -10.27 10.04 -2.50
C TYR A 25 -9.60 11.20 -3.25
N GLN A 26 -9.72 12.40 -2.70
CA GLN A 26 -8.93 13.54 -3.11
C GLN A 26 -7.79 13.74 -2.11
N SER A 27 -6.54 13.83 -2.58
CA SER A 27 -5.37 13.98 -1.71
C SER A 27 -5.45 15.21 -0.80
N SER A 28 -6.12 16.29 -1.24
CA SER A 28 -6.35 17.50 -0.44
C SER A 28 -7.24 17.29 0.78
N ASN A 29 -8.11 16.27 0.75
CA ASN A 29 -9.12 16.05 1.77
C ASN A 29 -8.71 14.98 2.79
N CYS A 30 -7.62 14.26 2.54
CA CYS A 30 -7.11 13.23 3.43
C CYS A 30 -6.00 13.79 4.32
N PRO A 31 -6.16 13.85 5.65
CA PRO A 31 -5.14 14.38 6.55
C PRO A 31 -3.94 13.44 6.78
N ILE A 32 -4.02 12.20 6.28
CA ILE A 32 -3.03 11.15 6.53
C ILE A 32 -1.95 11.08 5.45
N ILE A 33 -2.31 11.44 4.21
CA ILE A 33 -1.36 11.38 3.11
C ILE A 33 -0.28 12.46 3.28
N ASP A 34 0.97 12.09 3.05
CA ASP A 34 2.07 13.05 3.12
C ASP A 34 1.85 14.15 2.06
N PRO A 35 1.98 15.45 2.39
CA PRO A 35 1.78 16.54 1.45
C PRO A 35 2.52 16.34 0.13
N GLN A 36 3.72 15.74 0.15
CA GLN A 36 4.51 15.47 -1.05
C GLN A 36 3.79 14.63 -2.12
N PHE A 37 2.76 13.87 -1.77
CA PHE A 37 1.93 13.10 -2.72
C PHE A 37 0.71 13.87 -3.25
N ASN A 38 0.51 15.12 -2.82
CA ASN A 38 -0.50 16.01 -3.39
C ASN A 38 0.03 16.73 -4.64
N CYS A 39 0.17 16.00 -5.75
CA CYS A 39 0.74 16.54 -6.99
C CYS A 39 0.01 17.80 -7.48
N LYS A 40 -1.30 17.90 -7.24
CA LYS A 40 -2.11 19.09 -7.61
C LYS A 40 -1.72 20.32 -6.79
N MET A 41 -1.53 20.16 -5.48
CA MET A 41 -1.03 21.23 -4.61
C MET A 41 0.34 21.74 -5.07
N PHE A 42 1.18 20.85 -5.61
CA PHE A 42 2.50 21.19 -6.15
C PHE A 42 2.50 21.52 -7.65
N GLY A 43 1.35 21.93 -8.21
CA GLY A 43 1.28 22.58 -9.52
C GLY A 43 1.09 21.66 -10.73
N ARG A 44 0.81 20.36 -10.55
CA ARG A 44 0.52 19.46 -11.67
C ARG A 44 -0.77 19.89 -12.41
N PRO A 45 -0.72 20.30 -13.68
CA PRO A 45 -1.87 20.88 -14.37
C PRO A 45 -2.89 19.83 -14.82
N ASP A 46 -2.46 18.65 -15.25
CA ASP A 46 -3.30 17.56 -15.76
C ASP A 46 -3.94 16.72 -14.64
N SER A 47 -5.09 16.11 -14.90
CA SER A 47 -5.83 15.24 -13.95
C SER A 47 -6.13 13.86 -14.48
N ASP A 48 -5.80 13.56 -15.74
CA ASP A 48 -6.24 12.33 -16.40
C ASP A 48 -5.59 11.09 -15.78
N TYR A 49 -4.44 11.23 -15.13
CA TYR A 49 -3.80 10.15 -14.37
C TYR A 49 -4.67 9.61 -13.21
N LEU A 50 -5.68 10.37 -12.76
CA LEU A 50 -6.65 9.94 -11.74
C LEU A 50 -7.86 9.19 -12.33
N LYS A 51 -8.00 9.16 -13.66
CA LYS A 51 -9.17 8.64 -14.39
C LYS A 51 -8.87 7.30 -15.06
N TYR A 52 -8.12 6.45 -14.40
CA TYR A 52 -7.76 5.13 -14.90
C TYR A 52 -8.07 4.05 -13.87
N ARG A 53 -8.60 2.93 -14.35
CA ARG A 53 -8.73 1.70 -13.56
C ARG A 53 -8.02 0.54 -14.25
N TRP A 54 -7.49 -0.37 -13.45
CA TRP A 54 -6.92 -1.62 -13.95
C TRP A 54 -8.05 -2.62 -14.24
N ARG A 55 -8.07 -3.17 -15.46
CA ARG A 55 -8.98 -4.26 -15.83
C ARG A 55 -8.16 -5.53 -16.10
N PRO A 56 -8.24 -6.54 -15.21
CA PRO A 56 -7.57 -7.80 -15.44
C PRO A 56 -8.16 -8.57 -16.63
N LEU A 57 -7.40 -9.55 -17.12
CA LEU A 57 -7.83 -10.46 -18.15
C LEU A 57 -8.79 -11.49 -17.54
N ASN A 58 -9.89 -11.77 -18.25
CA ASN A 58 -10.94 -12.75 -17.90
C ASN A 58 -11.79 -12.42 -16.66
N CYS A 59 -11.77 -11.18 -16.14
CA CYS A 59 -12.63 -10.76 -15.03
C CYS A 59 -12.73 -9.23 -14.91
N GLU A 60 -13.74 -8.76 -14.20
CA GLU A 60 -13.86 -7.37 -13.76
C GLU A 60 -13.63 -7.30 -12.25
N LEU A 61 -12.86 -6.31 -11.79
CA LEU A 61 -12.67 -6.07 -10.37
C LEU A 61 -13.84 -5.25 -9.82
N PRO A 62 -14.42 -5.63 -8.67
CA PRO A 62 -15.40 -4.79 -8.00
C PRO A 62 -14.74 -3.47 -7.58
N ARG A 63 -15.50 -2.38 -7.69
CA ARG A 63 -15.06 -1.08 -7.18
C ARG A 63 -14.88 -1.15 -5.66
N PHE A 64 -13.81 -0.55 -5.15
CA PHE A 64 -13.54 -0.54 -3.71
C PHE A 64 -14.69 0.12 -2.94
N ASN A 65 -15.11 -0.52 -1.85
CA ASN A 65 -16.10 0.01 -0.91
C ASN A 65 -15.50 -0.05 0.50
N GLY A 66 -15.16 1.11 1.06
CA GLY A 66 -14.48 1.20 2.36
C GLY A 66 -15.30 0.66 3.53
N VAL A 67 -16.64 0.81 3.49
CA VAL A 67 -17.52 0.25 4.54
C VAL A 67 -17.50 -1.28 4.51
N GLN A 68 -17.66 -1.88 3.32
CA GLN A 68 -17.60 -3.34 3.17
C GLN A 68 -16.23 -3.90 3.52
N PHE A 69 -15.16 -3.17 3.18
CA PHE A 69 -13.81 -3.52 3.60
C PHE A 69 -13.68 -3.56 5.13
N LEU A 70 -14.15 -2.52 5.84
CA LEU A 70 -14.09 -2.47 7.30
C LEU A 70 -14.96 -3.54 7.97
N ILE A 71 -16.12 -3.87 7.40
CA ILE A 71 -16.95 -4.99 7.87
C ILE A 71 -16.19 -6.31 7.73
N GLY A 72 -15.58 -6.54 6.56
CA GLY A 72 -14.80 -7.77 6.30
C GLY A 72 -13.53 -7.89 7.17
N MET A 73 -12.96 -6.75 7.56
CA MET A 73 -11.76 -6.68 8.40
C MET A 73 -12.06 -6.49 9.89
N ARG A 74 -13.33 -6.54 10.31
CA ARG A 74 -13.73 -6.28 11.69
C ARG A 74 -12.93 -7.11 12.69
N GLY A 75 -12.37 -6.44 13.70
CA GLY A 75 -11.55 -7.06 14.74
C GLY A 75 -10.19 -7.58 14.26
N LYS A 76 -9.75 -7.23 13.04
CA LYS A 76 -8.48 -7.66 12.47
C LYS A 76 -7.45 -6.54 12.43
N SER A 77 -6.20 -6.96 12.40
CA SER A 77 -5.01 -6.15 12.24
C SER A 77 -4.37 -6.38 10.87
N ILE A 78 -4.11 -5.29 10.15
CA ILE A 78 -3.45 -5.28 8.85
C ILE A 78 -2.15 -4.51 9.01
N MET A 79 -1.03 -5.12 8.60
CA MET A 79 0.27 -4.46 8.66
C MET A 79 0.95 -4.46 7.30
N PHE A 80 1.27 -3.27 6.81
CA PHE A 80 2.19 -3.06 5.70
C PHE A 80 3.61 -3.04 6.25
N VAL A 81 4.49 -3.83 5.68
CA VAL A 81 5.87 -3.99 6.14
C VAL A 81 6.80 -3.79 4.97
N GLY A 82 7.69 -2.81 5.05
CA GLY A 82 8.67 -2.63 3.98
C GLY A 82 9.27 -1.25 3.85
N ASP A 83 9.42 -0.81 2.60
CA ASP A 83 10.03 0.45 2.23
C ASP A 83 8.99 1.57 1.99
N SER A 84 9.44 2.68 1.39
CA SER A 84 8.61 3.86 1.12
C SER A 84 7.43 3.55 0.19
N LEU A 85 7.55 2.57 -0.72
CA LEU A 85 6.43 2.20 -1.60
C LEU A 85 5.32 1.48 -0.83
N GLY A 86 5.68 0.65 0.16
CA GLY A 86 4.71 0.04 1.08
C GLY A 86 4.01 1.09 1.94
N ARG A 87 4.73 2.12 2.41
CA ARG A 87 4.14 3.28 3.09
C ARG A 87 3.13 4.00 2.19
N ASN A 88 3.43 4.19 0.90
CA ASN A 88 2.51 4.84 -0.04
C ASN A 88 1.22 4.04 -0.23
N GLN A 89 1.32 2.71 -0.33
CA GLN A 89 0.14 1.85 -0.42
C GLN A 89 -0.71 1.91 0.86
N TRP A 90 -0.06 1.92 2.02
CA TRP A 90 -0.73 2.09 3.31
C TRP A 90 -1.47 3.44 3.39
N GLU A 91 -0.80 4.56 3.09
CA GLU A 91 -1.43 5.90 3.09
C GLU A 91 -2.64 5.95 2.13
N SER A 92 -2.51 5.35 0.94
CA SER A 92 -3.60 5.27 -0.04
C SER A 92 -4.81 4.53 0.51
N LEU A 93 -4.61 3.35 1.13
CA LEU A 93 -5.71 2.59 1.74
C LEU A 93 -6.39 3.36 2.87
N ILE A 94 -5.62 4.00 3.74
CA ILE A 94 -6.19 4.81 4.83
C ILE A 94 -7.04 5.95 4.26
N CYS A 95 -6.59 6.63 3.21
CA CYS A 95 -7.34 7.71 2.59
C CYS A 95 -8.61 7.22 1.87
N MET A 96 -8.56 6.07 1.20
CA MET A 96 -9.75 5.44 0.61
C MET A 96 -10.80 5.11 1.69
N ILE A 97 -10.35 4.60 2.85
CA ILE A 97 -11.24 4.31 3.97
C ILE A 97 -11.81 5.62 4.55
N TYR A 98 -10.95 6.60 4.82
CA TYR A 98 -11.33 7.90 5.37
C TYR A 98 -12.37 8.62 4.50
N ALA A 99 -12.25 8.55 3.18
CA ALA A 99 -13.22 9.12 2.25
C ALA A 99 -14.55 8.34 2.19
N ALA A 100 -14.55 7.04 2.54
CA ALA A 100 -15.70 6.16 2.42
C ALA A 100 -16.59 6.09 3.67
N VAL A 101 -16.07 6.46 4.84
CA VAL A 101 -16.85 6.48 6.09
C VAL A 101 -17.16 7.91 6.54
N PRO A 102 -18.34 8.17 7.15
CA PRO A 102 -18.59 9.45 7.80
C PRO A 102 -17.51 9.73 8.84
N GLN A 103 -17.12 10.99 9.07
CA GLN A 103 -16.12 11.33 10.09
C GLN A 103 -16.51 10.86 11.51
N SER A 104 -17.79 10.60 11.77
CA SER A 104 -18.31 10.03 13.01
C SER A 104 -18.09 8.52 13.14
N GLN A 105 -17.59 7.85 12.09
CA GLN A 105 -17.22 6.44 12.08
C GLN A 105 -15.75 6.31 11.68
N THR A 106 -15.00 5.54 12.43
CA THR A 106 -13.56 5.37 12.30
C THR A 106 -13.21 3.89 12.19
N GLN A 107 -11.98 3.59 11.79
CA GLN A 107 -11.46 2.21 11.81
C GLN A 107 -11.57 1.58 13.21
N LEU A 108 -11.47 2.41 14.26
CA LEU A 108 -11.60 2.01 15.66
C LEU A 108 -13.01 1.50 15.99
N ASP A 109 -14.07 2.08 15.39
CA ASP A 109 -15.45 1.63 15.61
C ASP A 109 -15.69 0.22 15.06
N TYR A 110 -14.89 -0.19 14.07
CA TYR A 110 -14.90 -1.55 13.52
C TYR A 110 -13.85 -2.46 14.18
N GLY A 111 -13.09 -1.96 15.16
CA GLY A 111 -11.97 -2.69 15.78
C GLY A 111 -10.89 -3.08 14.76
N VAL A 112 -10.73 -2.30 13.68
CA VAL A 112 -9.73 -2.55 12.64
C VAL A 112 -8.49 -1.72 12.93
N SER A 113 -7.33 -2.36 12.91
CA SER A 113 -6.04 -1.68 13.01
C SER A 113 -5.30 -1.81 11.67
N ILE A 114 -4.87 -0.68 11.09
CA ILE A 114 -4.11 -0.68 9.83
C ILE A 114 -2.82 0.13 10.05
N SER A 115 -1.67 -0.56 10.06
CA SER A 115 -0.38 0.03 10.41
C SER A 115 0.67 -0.15 9.33
N PHE A 116 1.69 0.70 9.35
CA PHE A 116 2.91 0.55 8.56
C PHE A 116 4.13 0.35 9.48
N TYR A 117 4.97 -0.63 9.16
CA TYR A 117 6.25 -0.88 9.82
C TYR A 117 7.39 -0.75 8.80
N ARG A 118 8.32 0.18 9.07
CA ARG A 118 9.45 0.46 8.19
C ARG A 118 10.54 -0.60 8.37
N ALA A 119 10.62 -1.53 7.42
CA ALA A 119 11.67 -2.53 7.31
C ALA A 119 12.14 -2.60 5.85
N PRO A 120 12.94 -1.64 5.36
CA PRO A 120 13.17 -1.46 3.92
C PRO A 120 13.79 -2.69 3.23
N PHE A 121 14.57 -3.48 3.98
CA PHE A 121 15.20 -4.72 3.53
C PHE A 121 14.58 -5.97 4.17
N LEU A 122 13.54 -5.82 5.00
CA LEU A 122 12.88 -6.84 5.84
C LEU A 122 13.78 -7.48 6.92
N VAL A 123 15.06 -7.70 6.61
CA VAL A 123 16.07 -8.24 7.51
C VAL A 123 16.68 -7.17 8.40
N GLU A 124 17.42 -7.61 9.41
CA GLU A 124 18.21 -6.74 10.28
C GLU A 124 19.33 -6.04 9.49
N VAL A 125 19.51 -4.75 9.79
CA VAL A 125 20.57 -3.91 9.24
C VAL A 125 21.52 -3.53 10.37
N ASP A 126 22.79 -3.86 10.19
CA ASP A 126 23.87 -3.60 11.14
C ASP A 126 24.82 -2.53 10.58
N VAL A 127 25.65 -1.93 11.43
CA VAL A 127 26.67 -0.98 11.02
C VAL A 127 28.04 -1.53 11.40
N VAL A 128 28.78 -2.01 10.40
CA VAL A 128 30.13 -2.57 10.58
C VAL A 128 31.14 -1.61 9.94
N GLN A 129 32.04 -1.06 10.76
CA GLN A 129 33.06 -0.09 10.30
C GLN A 129 32.46 1.11 9.54
N GLY A 130 31.31 1.61 10.01
CA GLY A 130 30.61 2.73 9.39
C GLY A 130 29.84 2.40 8.09
N LYS A 131 29.84 1.13 7.66
CA LYS A 131 29.07 0.67 6.50
C LYS A 131 27.85 -0.11 6.96
N ARG A 132 26.70 0.14 6.31
CA ARG A 132 25.49 -0.67 6.52
C ARG A 132 25.69 -2.07 5.94
N VAL A 133 25.36 -3.09 6.72
CA VAL A 133 25.46 -4.50 6.35
C VAL A 133 24.13 -5.18 6.62
N LEU A 134 23.55 -5.78 5.60
CA LEU A 134 22.32 -6.57 5.71
C LEU A 134 22.65 -7.95 6.29
N LYS A 135 21.93 -8.37 7.34
CA LYS A 135 22.04 -9.72 7.89
C LYS A 135 20.96 -10.59 7.27
N LEU A 136 21.22 -11.14 6.08
CA LEU A 136 20.20 -11.81 5.25
C LEU A 136 19.46 -12.97 5.95
N GLU A 137 20.11 -13.61 6.91
CA GLU A 137 19.52 -14.73 7.69
C GLU A 137 18.79 -14.28 8.97
N LYS A 138 18.73 -12.96 9.25
CA LYS A 138 18.14 -12.42 10.46
C LYS A 138 16.92 -11.58 10.16
N VAL A 139 15.75 -12.19 10.32
CA VAL A 139 14.45 -11.51 10.26
C VAL A 139 13.77 -11.41 11.63
N ASP A 140 14.15 -12.27 12.57
CA ASP A 140 13.44 -12.47 13.85
C ASP A 140 13.23 -11.17 14.64
N GLY A 141 14.26 -10.31 14.73
CA GLY A 141 14.15 -9.04 15.45
C GLY A 141 13.06 -8.11 14.90
N ASN A 142 12.90 -8.05 13.58
CA ASN A 142 11.79 -7.32 12.95
C ASN A 142 10.49 -8.15 13.00
N GLY A 143 10.62 -9.47 12.90
CA GLY A 143 9.54 -10.45 12.83
C GLY A 143 8.59 -10.42 14.02
N ASP A 144 9.12 -10.15 15.21
CA ASP A 144 8.33 -10.07 16.44
C ASP A 144 7.30 -8.93 16.42
N VAL A 145 7.51 -7.89 15.62
CA VAL A 145 6.57 -6.78 15.48
C VAL A 145 5.31 -7.18 14.70
N TRP A 146 5.48 -8.01 13.67
CA TRP A 146 4.40 -8.32 12.74
C TRP A 146 3.82 -9.74 12.90
N ARG A 147 4.40 -10.55 13.81
CA ARG A 147 4.02 -11.95 14.07
C ARG A 147 2.54 -12.16 14.36
N ASN A 148 1.90 -11.17 14.99
CA ASN A 148 0.51 -11.27 15.44
C ASN A 148 -0.48 -10.52 14.53
N ALA A 149 -0.04 -9.98 13.38
CA ALA A 149 -0.95 -9.33 12.45
C ALA A 149 -1.81 -10.38 11.73
N ASP A 150 -3.10 -10.10 11.55
CA ASP A 150 -4.02 -10.99 10.82
C ASP A 150 -3.74 -10.98 9.30
N VAL A 151 -3.31 -9.83 8.77
CA VAL A 151 -2.99 -9.63 7.36
C VAL A 151 -1.66 -8.90 7.24
N LEU A 152 -0.76 -9.45 6.43
CA LEU A 152 0.55 -8.87 6.16
C LEU A 152 0.71 -8.54 4.68
N SER A 153 1.16 -7.31 4.40
CA SER A 153 1.56 -6.87 3.07
C SER A 153 3.03 -6.48 3.09
N PHE A 154 3.88 -7.35 2.57
CA PHE A 154 5.33 -7.13 2.51
C PHE A 154 5.73 -6.45 1.20
N ASN A 155 6.68 -5.52 1.28
CA ASN A 155 7.35 -5.00 0.11
C ASN A 155 8.83 -4.72 0.40
N SER A 156 9.69 -4.89 -0.59
CA SER A 156 11.10 -4.52 -0.50
C SER A 156 11.69 -4.46 -1.90
N GLY A 157 12.20 -3.30 -2.30
CA GLY A 157 12.75 -3.15 -3.66
C GLY A 157 13.52 -1.85 -3.86
N HIS A 158 12.94 -0.73 -3.43
CA HIS A 158 13.45 0.60 -3.77
C HIS A 158 14.92 0.79 -3.35
N TRP A 159 15.29 0.30 -2.17
CA TRP A 159 16.61 0.52 -1.58
C TRP A 159 17.69 -0.49 -1.99
N TRP A 160 17.33 -1.59 -2.66
CA TRP A 160 18.31 -2.61 -3.07
C TRP A 160 19.26 -2.13 -4.16
N THR A 161 18.83 -1.17 -4.98
CA THR A 161 19.64 -0.60 -6.07
C THR A 161 20.45 0.62 -5.64
N HIS A 162 20.21 1.17 -4.45
CA HIS A 162 20.92 2.34 -3.95
C HIS A 162 22.22 1.95 -3.25
N GLN A 163 23.27 2.77 -3.45
CA GLN A 163 24.59 2.61 -2.84
C GLN A 163 25.01 3.89 -2.11
N GLY A 164 25.94 3.75 -1.16
CA GLY A 164 26.52 4.89 -0.44
C GLY A 164 25.52 5.61 0.45
N SER A 165 25.54 6.95 0.41
CA SER A 165 24.64 7.80 1.23
C SER A 165 23.16 7.69 0.86
N LEU A 166 22.85 7.09 -0.29
CA LEU A 166 21.48 6.86 -0.74
C LEU A 166 20.92 5.50 -0.32
N GLN A 167 21.68 4.67 0.40
CA GLN A 167 21.18 3.39 0.89
C GLN A 167 20.29 3.59 2.13
N GLY A 168 19.01 3.22 2.01
CA GLY A 168 17.92 3.49 2.97
C GLY A 168 18.07 2.87 4.34
#